data_AF-A0A290S396-F1
#
_entry.id   AF-A0A290S396-F1
#
_cell.length_a   1.000
_cell.length_b   1.000
_cell.length_c   1.000
_cell.angle_alpha   90.00
_cell.angle_beta   90.00
_cell.angle_gamma   90.00
#
_symmetry.space_group_name_H-M   'P 1'
#
loop_
_entity.id
_entity.type
_entity.pdbx_description
1 polymer ?
#
loop_
_entity_poly.entity_id
_entity_poly.type
_entity_poly.pdbx_seq_one_letter_code
_entity_poly.pdbx_strand_id
1 'polypeptide(L)'
;MKLLLGFIIIIVAGFSVNKNLFSNKAYDDVTSVTDIITNYPVNMFDFKQTMQDYAHHLCYKNEDTLTSQHITVTDCISKLDDKKIECEKKVFRLAPLNLESKGEVLDYSRQYTQCTLPYKYILG
;
A
#
# COMPACT_ATOMS: atom_id res chain seq x y z
N MET A 1 31.53 17.01 27.14
CA MET A 1 30.65 15.87 26.78
C MET A 1 29.23 16.15 27.29
N LYS A 2 28.46 17.02 26.63
CA LYS A 2 27.06 17.36 27.00
C LYS A 2 26.17 17.75 25.80
N LEU A 3 26.72 17.82 24.59
CA LEU A 3 26.01 18.26 23.38
C LEU A 3 25.50 17.12 22.49
N LEU A 4 25.80 15.86 22.81
CA LEU A 4 25.38 14.71 21.98
C LEU A 4 24.00 14.15 22.32
N LEU A 5 23.41 14.53 23.47
CA LEU A 5 22.09 14.04 23.87
C LEU A 5 20.93 14.85 23.26
N GLY A 6 21.17 16.08 22.80
CA GLY A 6 20.14 16.92 22.19
C GLY A 6 19.78 16.54 20.75
N PHE A 7 20.73 15.97 20.00
CA PHE A 7 20.51 15.58 18.60
C PHE A 7 19.70 14.29 18.44
N ILE A 8 19.81 13.35 19.38
CA ILE A 8 19.10 12.07 19.33
C ILE A 8 17.58 12.28 19.55
N ILE A 9 17.20 13.28 20.37
CA ILE A 9 15.80 13.59 20.67
C ILE A 9 15.07 14.17 19.44
N ILE A 10 15.77 14.88 18.56
CA ILE A 10 15.19 15.46 17.33
C ILE A 10 14.84 14.36 16.31
N ILE A 11 15.65 13.30 16.22
CA ILE A 11 15.42 12.21 15.26
C ILE A 11 14.23 11.34 15.68
N VAL A 12 14.08 11.06 16.97
CA VAL A 12 12.94 10.26 17.48
C VAL A 12 11.63 11.07 17.43
N ALA A 13 11.69 12.38 17.67
CA ALA A 13 10.53 13.26 17.46
C ALA A 13 10.11 13.34 15.98
N GLY A 14 11.08 13.34 15.04
CA GLY A 14 10.84 13.34 13.59
C GLY A 14 10.14 12.08 13.07
N PHE A 15 10.40 10.92 13.67
CA PHE A 15 9.67 9.68 13.33
C PHE A 15 8.25 9.64 13.91
N SER A 16 7.99 10.36 15.01
CA SER A 16 6.67 10.32 15.66
C SER A 16 5.68 11.36 15.13
N VAL A 17 6.14 12.45 14.49
CA VAL A 17 5.24 13.48 13.91
C VAL A 17 4.79 13.18 12.49
N ASN A 18 5.20 12.06 11.89
CA ASN A 18 4.93 11.83 10.48
C ASN A 18 4.07 10.60 10.14
N LYS A 19 3.05 10.34 10.98
CA LYS A 19 1.91 9.52 10.58
C LYS A 19 1.08 10.20 9.46
N ASN A 20 1.24 11.52 9.28
CA ASN A 20 0.38 12.36 8.43
C ASN A 20 0.97 12.78 7.06
N LEU A 21 2.29 12.89 6.84
CA LEU A 21 2.80 13.23 5.49
C LEU A 21 2.88 12.01 4.56
N PHE A 22 3.02 10.77 5.07
CA PHE A 22 2.94 9.60 4.19
C PHE A 22 1.49 9.28 3.77
N SER A 23 0.50 9.73 4.55
CA SER A 23 -0.91 9.37 4.35
C SER A 23 -1.72 10.41 3.55
N ASN A 24 -1.61 11.72 3.80
CA ASN A 24 -2.82 12.57 3.66
C ASN A 24 -2.85 13.64 2.57
N LYS A 25 -2.17 13.52 1.41
CA LYS A 25 -2.42 14.50 0.33
C LYS A 25 -2.48 13.98 -1.10
N ALA A 26 -1.76 12.91 -1.44
CA ALA A 26 -1.80 12.38 -2.80
C ALA A 26 -2.85 11.27 -2.98
N TYR A 27 -3.14 10.52 -1.92
CA TYR A 27 -3.91 9.27 -2.03
C TYR A 27 -5.36 9.36 -1.54
N ASP A 28 -5.72 10.36 -0.73
CA ASP A 28 -7.09 10.46 -0.17
C ASP A 28 -8.20 10.56 -1.23
N ASP A 29 -7.91 11.18 -2.39
CA ASP A 29 -8.87 11.34 -3.49
C ASP A 29 -8.84 10.18 -4.50
N VAL A 30 -7.86 9.28 -4.39
CA VAL A 30 -7.68 8.15 -5.31
C VAL A 30 -8.62 7.02 -4.90
N THR A 31 -9.55 6.66 -5.79
CA THR A 31 -10.54 5.61 -5.54
C THR A 31 -10.13 4.23 -6.05
N SER A 32 -9.21 4.18 -7.02
CA SER A 32 -8.77 2.95 -7.66
C SER A 32 -7.28 3.00 -8.06
N VAL A 33 -6.65 1.84 -8.27
CA VAL A 33 -5.27 1.77 -8.78
C VAL A 33 -5.10 2.52 -10.11
N THR A 34 -6.14 2.58 -10.95
CA THR A 34 -6.08 3.25 -12.24
C THR A 34 -6.07 4.77 -12.12
N ASP A 35 -6.47 5.30 -10.97
CA ASP A 35 -6.35 6.73 -10.69
C ASP A 35 -4.91 7.09 -10.29
N ILE A 36 -4.12 6.11 -9.83
CA ILE A 36 -2.68 6.24 -9.54
C ILE A 36 -1.86 6.14 -10.83
N ILE A 37 -2.30 5.29 -11.76
CA ILE A 37 -1.57 4.96 -12.99
C ILE A 37 -2.17 5.72 -14.18
N THR A 38 -1.47 6.75 -14.65
CA THR A 38 -1.97 7.65 -15.71
C THR A 38 -1.38 7.39 -17.09
N ASN A 39 -0.27 6.64 -17.20
CA ASN A 39 0.46 6.43 -18.45
C ASN A 39 0.74 4.93 -18.70
N TYR A 40 0.57 4.51 -19.95
CA TYR A 40 0.90 3.17 -20.44
C TYR A 40 2.05 3.25 -21.46
N PRO A 41 2.90 2.22 -21.58
CA PRO A 41 2.92 0.99 -20.79
C PRO A 41 3.38 1.20 -19.33
N VAL A 42 2.85 0.39 -18.42
CA VAL A 42 3.23 0.39 -17.00
C VAL A 42 4.23 -0.72 -16.75
N ASN A 43 5.40 -0.38 -16.24
CA ASN A 43 6.40 -1.38 -15.89
C ASN A 43 5.91 -2.26 -14.72
N MET A 44 6.13 -3.57 -14.79
CA MET A 44 5.70 -4.52 -13.76
C MET A 44 6.33 -4.26 -12.38
N PHE A 45 7.56 -3.74 -12.31
CA PHE A 45 8.18 -3.38 -11.03
C PHE A 45 7.48 -2.16 -10.40
N ASP A 46 7.25 -1.11 -11.19
CA ASP A 46 6.52 0.08 -10.74
C ASP A 46 5.08 -0.26 -10.37
N PHE A 47 4.44 -1.15 -11.13
CA PHE A 47 3.11 -1.66 -10.84
C PHE A 47 3.05 -2.40 -9.50
N LYS A 48 4.01 -3.28 -9.20
CA LYS A 48 4.07 -3.99 -7.91
C LYS A 48 4.23 -3.03 -6.74
N GLN A 49 5.11 -2.03 -6.88
CA GLN A 49 5.29 -1.00 -5.87
C GLN A 49 3.98 -0.21 -5.66
N THR A 50 3.35 0.22 -6.75
CA THR A 50 2.06 0.92 -6.72
C THR A 50 0.98 0.09 -6.04
N MET A 51 0.92 -1.21 -6.30
CA MET A 51 -0.04 -2.11 -5.67
C MET A 51 0.21 -2.31 -4.18
N GLN A 52 1.48 -2.33 -3.74
CA GLN A 52 1.81 -2.37 -2.32
C GLN A 52 1.40 -1.08 -1.61
N ASP A 53 1.76 0.07 -2.19
CA ASP A 53 1.44 1.38 -1.65
C ASP A 53 -0.08 1.59 -1.58
N TYR A 54 -0.80 1.16 -2.61
CA TYR A 54 -2.26 1.15 -2.64
C TYR A 54 -2.86 0.26 -1.54
N ALA A 55 -2.32 -0.94 -1.32
CA ALA A 55 -2.79 -1.83 -0.28
C ALA A 55 -2.55 -1.25 1.13
N HIS A 56 -1.40 -0.62 1.35
CA HIS A 56 -1.13 0.11 2.61
C HIS A 56 -2.10 1.28 2.79
N HIS A 57 -2.34 2.07 1.74
CA HIS A 57 -3.31 3.16 1.77
C HIS A 57 -4.72 2.66 2.15
N LEU A 58 -5.16 1.51 1.63
CA LEU A 58 -6.44 0.92 2.01
C LEU A 58 -6.54 0.62 3.52
N CYS A 59 -5.45 0.22 4.18
CA CYS A 59 -5.45 0.03 5.63
C CYS A 59 -5.64 1.35 6.38
N TYR A 60 -5.02 2.44 5.93
CA TYR A 60 -5.19 3.76 6.55
C TYR A 60 -6.60 4.33 6.29
N LYS A 61 -7.06 4.26 5.04
CA LYS A 61 -8.38 4.79 4.65
C LYS A 61 -9.54 4.13 5.38
N ASN A 62 -9.38 2.86 5.78
CA ASN A 62 -10.40 2.08 6.46
C ASN A 62 -10.13 1.86 7.95
N GLU A 63 -9.35 2.76 8.59
CA GLU A 63 -9.01 2.66 10.02
C GLU A 63 -10.24 2.48 10.92
N ASP A 64 -11.33 3.22 10.67
CA ASP A 64 -12.57 3.11 11.46
C ASP A 64 -13.20 1.71 11.33
N THR A 65 -13.29 1.19 10.10
CA THR A 65 -13.83 -0.15 9.82
C THR A 65 -12.96 -1.24 10.43
N LEU A 66 -11.64 -1.11 10.35
CA LEU A 66 -10.68 -2.03 10.97
C LEU A 66 -10.80 -2.01 12.50
N THR A 67 -10.91 -0.81 13.08
CA THR A 67 -11.05 -0.61 14.53
C THR A 67 -12.33 -1.27 15.06
N SER A 68 -13.44 -1.18 14.31
CA SER A 68 -14.69 -1.87 14.66
C SER A 68 -14.56 -3.41 14.74
N GLN A 69 -13.54 -3.96 14.09
CA GLN A 69 -13.20 -5.38 14.06
C GLN A 69 -12.01 -5.73 14.97
N HIS A 70 -11.58 -4.80 15.84
CA HIS A 70 -10.42 -4.94 16.73
C HIS A 70 -9.10 -5.21 15.99
N ILE A 71 -8.95 -4.67 14.78
CA ILE A 71 -7.74 -4.77 13.98
C ILE A 71 -7.09 -3.39 13.94
N THR A 72 -5.81 -3.29 14.27
CA THR A 72 -5.07 -2.03 14.09
C THR A 72 -4.62 -1.87 12.64
N VAL A 73 -4.39 -0.63 12.20
CA VAL A 73 -3.78 -0.35 10.89
C VAL A 73 -2.43 -1.09 10.74
N THR A 74 -1.64 -1.15 11.81
CA THR A 74 -0.38 -1.89 11.84
C THR A 74 -0.56 -3.38 11.59
N ASP A 75 -1.57 -4.00 12.19
CA ASP A 75 -1.89 -5.42 11.95
C ASP A 75 -2.34 -5.67 10.51
N CYS A 76 -3.10 -4.72 9.94
CA CYS A 76 -3.51 -4.77 8.54
C CYS A 76 -2.29 -4.74 7.60
N ILE A 77 -1.37 -3.79 7.82
CA ILE A 77 -0.13 -3.65 7.04
C ILE A 77 0.76 -4.88 7.20
N SER A 78 0.97 -5.36 8.43
CA SER A 78 1.80 -6.55 8.68
C SER A 78 1.29 -7.76 7.92
N LYS A 79 -0.03 -7.99 7.91
CA LYS A 79 -0.62 -9.12 7.16
C LYS A 79 -0.49 -8.97 5.65
N LEU A 80 -0.58 -7.75 5.13
CA LEU A 80 -0.34 -7.48 3.71
C LEU A 80 1.11 -7.80 3.33
N ASP A 81 2.06 -7.36 4.16
CA ASP A 81 3.49 -7.58 3.93
C ASP A 81 3.86 -9.07 4.02
N ASP A 82 3.27 -9.82 4.95
CA ASP A 82 3.42 -11.27 5.06
C ASP A 82 2.95 -12.01 3.79
N LYS A 83 1.89 -11.50 3.15
CA LYS A 83 1.30 -12.09 1.94
C LYS A 83 1.96 -11.62 0.65
N LYS A 84 2.73 -10.54 0.68
CA LYS A 84 3.35 -9.91 -0.50
C LYS A 84 4.07 -10.92 -1.40
N ILE A 85 5.06 -11.62 -0.85
CA ILE A 85 5.92 -12.51 -1.65
C ILE A 85 5.13 -13.68 -2.23
N GLU A 86 4.18 -14.24 -1.45
CA GLU A 86 3.30 -15.32 -1.89
C GLU A 86 2.42 -14.85 -3.07
N CYS A 87 1.80 -13.69 -2.93
CA CYS A 87 0.88 -13.15 -3.91
C CYS A 87 1.57 -12.64 -5.17
N GLU A 88 2.74 -12.01 -5.05
CA GLU A 88 3.54 -11.64 -6.22
C GLU A 88 3.93 -12.87 -7.04
N LYS A 89 4.35 -13.96 -6.38
CA LYS A 89 4.66 -15.22 -7.06
C LYS A 89 3.43 -15.88 -7.67
N LYS A 90 2.26 -15.74 -7.05
CA LYS A 90 1.02 -16.35 -7.56
C LYS A 90 0.46 -15.58 -8.75
N VAL A 91 0.41 -14.25 -8.67
CA VAL A 91 -0.28 -13.38 -9.62
C VAL A 91 0.66 -12.94 -10.76
N PHE A 92 1.91 -12.60 -10.45
CA PHE A 92 2.81 -11.97 -11.43
C PHE A 92 3.85 -12.91 -12.04
N ARG A 93 3.85 -14.21 -11.71
CA ARG A 93 4.87 -15.16 -12.20
C ARG A 93 4.94 -15.26 -13.72
N LEU A 94 3.81 -15.14 -14.40
CA LEU A 94 3.72 -15.20 -15.88
C LEU A 94 3.22 -13.88 -16.47
N ALA A 95 3.22 -12.81 -15.68
CA ALA A 95 2.78 -11.50 -16.17
C ALA A 95 3.83 -10.91 -17.13
N PRO A 96 3.40 -10.12 -18.13
CA PRO A 96 4.32 -9.43 -19.02
C PRO A 96 5.18 -8.42 -18.24
N LEU A 97 6.33 -8.05 -18.79
CA LEU A 97 7.21 -7.03 -18.20
C LEU A 97 6.54 -5.64 -18.12
N ASN A 98 5.60 -5.40 -19.04
CA ASN A 98 4.84 -4.17 -19.14
C ASN A 98 3.35 -4.48 -19.28
N LEU A 99 2.51 -3.68 -18.62
CA LEU A 99 1.06 -3.68 -18.80
C LEU A 99 0.71 -2.60 -19.83
N GLU A 100 0.17 -3.01 -20.96
CA GLU A 100 -0.05 -2.16 -22.14
C GLU A 100 -1.40 -1.45 -22.09
N SER A 101 -2.31 -1.89 -21.22
CA SER A 101 -3.67 -1.37 -21.17
C SER A 101 -4.23 -1.21 -19.77
N LYS A 102 -5.24 -0.34 -19.67
CA LYS A 102 -6.06 -0.18 -18.46
C LYS A 102 -6.71 -1.49 -18.03
N GLY A 103 -7.12 -2.33 -18.99
CA GLY A 103 -7.72 -3.63 -18.72
C GLY A 103 -6.76 -4.55 -17.97
N GLU A 104 -5.51 -4.63 -18.41
CA GLU A 104 -4.48 -5.43 -17.74
C GLU A 104 -4.14 -4.91 -16.36
N VAL A 105 -3.99 -3.59 -16.20
CA VAL A 105 -3.78 -2.95 -14.89
C VAL A 105 -4.90 -3.29 -13.92
N LEU A 106 -6.16 -3.18 -14.35
CA LEU A 106 -7.32 -3.51 -13.51
C LEU A 106 -7.37 -4.99 -13.15
N ASP A 107 -7.11 -5.87 -14.11
CA ASP A 107 -7.17 -7.31 -13.90
C ASP A 107 -6.08 -7.78 -12.92
N TYR A 108 -4.83 -7.40 -13.18
CA TYR A 108 -3.72 -7.73 -12.30
C TYR A 108 -3.85 -7.10 -10.92
N SER A 109 -4.38 -5.88 -10.83
CA SER A 109 -4.64 -5.22 -9.56
C SER A 109 -5.70 -5.98 -8.77
N ARG A 110 -6.82 -6.33 -9.40
CA ARG A 110 -7.87 -7.12 -8.77
C ARG A 110 -7.34 -8.46 -8.27
N GLN A 111 -6.59 -9.19 -9.10
CA GLN A 111 -6.02 -10.48 -8.71
C GLN A 111 -5.05 -10.35 -7.52
N TYR A 112 -4.19 -9.33 -7.54
CA TYR A 112 -3.24 -9.09 -6.45
C TYR A 112 -3.95 -8.69 -5.16
N THR A 113 -4.89 -7.73 -5.23
CA THR A 113 -5.69 -7.29 -4.09
C THR A 113 -6.52 -8.42 -3.49
N GLN A 114 -7.12 -9.29 -4.31
CA GLN A 114 -7.84 -10.48 -3.82
C GLN A 114 -6.93 -11.50 -3.14
N CYS A 115 -5.65 -11.55 -3.52
CA CYS A 115 -4.69 -12.43 -2.89
C CYS A 115 -4.15 -11.85 -1.57
N THR A 116 -3.86 -10.55 -1.54
CA THR A 116 -3.20 -9.89 -0.40
C THR A 116 -4.18 -9.47 0.69
N LEU A 117 -5.39 -9.02 0.35
CA LEU A 117 -6.33 -8.50 1.36
C LEU A 117 -6.78 -9.61 2.32
N PRO A 118 -6.49 -9.48 3.63
CA PRO A 118 -6.88 -10.49 4.61
C PRO A 118 -8.38 -10.44 4.95
N TYR A 119 -9.05 -9.35 4.58
CA TYR A 119 -10.40 -9.03 5.03
C TYR A 119 -11.28 -8.72 3.82
N LYS A 120 -12.32 -9.53 3.63
CA LYS A 120 -13.25 -9.43 2.49
C LYS A 120 -14.02 -8.09 2.39
N TYR A 121 -13.92 -7.20 3.38
CA TYR A 121 -14.82 -6.05 3.57
C TYR A 121 -14.09 -4.69 3.66
N ILE A 122 -12.81 -4.60 3.28
CA ILE A 122 -12.05 -3.33 3.25
C ILE A 122 -12.15 -2.64 1.87
N LEU A 123 -12.73 -3.33 0.89
CA LEU A 123 -13.06 -2.74 -0.39
C LEU A 123 -14.35 -1.93 -0.21
N GLY A 124 -14.22 -0.61 -0.20
CA GLY A 124 -15.34 0.32 -0.23
C GLY A 124 -16.25 0.09 -1.42
#